data_AF-A0A4U0WU10-F1
#
_entry.id   AF-A0A4U0WU10-F1
#
_cell.length_a   1.000
_cell.length_b   1.000
_cell.length_c   1.000
_cell.angle_alpha   90.00
_cell.angle_beta   90.00
_cell.angle_gamma   90.00
#
_symmetry.space_group_name_H-M   'P 1'
#
loop_
_entity.id
_entity.type
_entity.pdbx_description
1 polymer ?
#
loop_
_entity_poly.entity_id
_entity_poly.type
_entity_poly.pdbx_seq_one_letter_code
_entity_poly.pdbx_strand_id
1 'polypeptide(L)'
;MFKPFVGMPTMDSASTGETPASPRPASSAAGRKFSIPYSDTSLTTRSVEDLLEGFGSLHVEYRLLADKNRKLEQKLARAKQQYEKFADRFLPPDTARKSVDQAFASDPSDYEASAPKNPSDWLETLDQSLDGDRRARARNIREGETAHVHIQDRLSKKRDSGVRIWSGASADRVEGSTAMPSISESPLEQDFTVPGTP
;
A
#
# COMPACT_ATOMS: atom_id res chain seq x y z
N MET A 1 -44.33 -40.31 22.52
CA MET A 1 -45.53 -40.20 23.39
C MET A 1 -45.34 -38.98 24.27
N PHE A 2 -46.39 -38.17 24.44
CA PHE A 2 -46.52 -36.92 25.23
C PHE A 2 -45.97 -35.59 24.64
N LYS A 3 -46.87 -34.88 23.94
CA LYS A 3 -47.18 -33.45 24.15
C LYS A 3 -48.43 -33.37 25.07
N PRO A 4 -48.96 -32.21 25.49
CA PRO A 4 -48.41 -30.87 25.78
C PRO A 4 -48.85 -30.37 27.18
N PHE A 5 -48.45 -29.17 27.61
CA PHE A 5 -49.26 -28.40 28.57
C PHE A 5 -49.50 -26.99 28.05
N VAL A 6 -50.76 -26.62 28.04
CA VAL A 6 -51.38 -25.37 27.60
C VAL A 6 -51.68 -24.54 28.85
N GLY A 7 -51.46 -23.23 28.79
CA GLY A 7 -51.88 -22.30 29.83
C GLY A 7 -51.86 -20.85 29.35
N MET A 8 -53.00 -20.40 28.81
CA MET A 8 -53.43 -19.00 28.72
C MET A 8 -54.63 -18.84 29.69
N PRO A 9 -55.26 -17.66 29.83
CA PRO A 9 -54.77 -16.31 30.14
C PRO A 9 -55.55 -15.71 31.33
N THR A 10 -55.20 -14.52 31.85
CA THR A 10 -56.22 -13.63 32.48
C THR A 10 -55.77 -12.16 32.48
N MET A 11 -56.71 -11.31 32.09
CA MET A 11 -56.64 -9.84 32.13
C MET A 11 -56.88 -9.33 33.56
N ASP A 12 -56.42 -8.12 33.90
CA ASP A 12 -57.30 -6.93 33.90
C ASP A 12 -56.70 -5.69 34.59
N SER A 13 -57.11 -4.54 34.05
CA SER A 13 -57.42 -3.25 34.70
C SER A 13 -56.31 -2.31 35.19
N ALA A 14 -56.16 -1.24 34.39
CA ALA A 14 -56.37 0.17 34.75
C ALA A 14 -55.63 0.78 35.96
N SER A 15 -54.85 1.85 35.70
CA SER A 15 -54.92 3.04 36.55
C SER A 15 -54.40 4.29 35.84
N THR A 16 -55.27 5.29 35.82
CA THR A 16 -55.13 6.65 35.32
C THR A 16 -54.27 7.48 36.27
N GLY A 17 -53.40 8.34 35.75
CA GLY A 17 -52.63 9.29 36.56
C GLY A 17 -51.99 10.37 35.70
N GLU A 18 -52.73 11.46 35.49
CA GLU A 18 -52.28 12.70 34.87
C GLU A 18 -51.23 13.39 35.74
N THR A 19 -50.10 13.84 35.15
CA THR A 19 -49.46 15.13 35.49
C THR A 19 -48.45 15.51 34.39
N PRO A 20 -48.66 16.56 33.56
CA PRO A 20 -47.59 17.15 32.77
C PRO A 20 -47.05 18.39 33.50
N ALA A 21 -45.95 18.22 34.23
CA ALA A 21 -45.16 19.34 34.73
C ALA A 21 -44.33 19.90 33.56
N SER A 22 -44.66 21.12 33.15
CA SER A 22 -43.89 21.93 32.19
C SER A 22 -42.57 22.39 32.82
N PRO A 23 -41.38 22.12 32.21
CA PRO A 23 -40.15 22.83 32.56
C PRO A 23 -39.88 23.97 31.56
N ARG A 24 -39.49 25.12 32.13
CA ARG A 24 -38.94 26.30 31.44
C ARG A 24 -37.86 25.95 30.41
N PRO A 25 -37.71 26.73 29.32
CA PRO A 25 -36.57 26.60 28.42
C PRO A 25 -35.32 27.21 29.10
N ALA A 26 -34.45 26.36 29.65
CA ALA A 26 -33.08 26.75 29.92
C ALA A 26 -32.30 26.69 28.59
N SER A 27 -31.95 27.88 28.08
CA SER A 27 -30.94 28.06 27.04
C SER A 27 -29.62 27.44 27.54
N SER A 28 -29.37 26.19 27.15
CA SER A 28 -28.10 25.51 27.38
C SER A 28 -27.37 25.48 26.06
N ALA A 29 -26.36 26.35 25.96
CA ALA A 29 -25.38 26.36 24.89
C ALA A 29 -24.91 24.93 24.63
N ALA A 30 -25.30 24.40 23.46
CA ALA A 30 -24.83 23.13 22.97
C ALA A 30 -23.32 23.24 22.70
N GLY A 31 -22.52 22.86 23.70
CA GLY A 31 -21.13 22.50 23.47
C GLY A 31 -21.12 21.39 22.44
N ARG A 32 -20.68 21.72 21.21
CA ARG A 32 -20.39 20.74 20.18
C ARG A 32 -19.28 19.85 20.72
N LYS A 33 -19.67 18.72 21.29
CA LYS A 33 -18.77 17.60 21.48
C LYS A 33 -18.40 17.13 20.08
N PHE A 34 -17.22 17.51 19.62
CA PHE A 34 -16.59 16.90 18.45
C PHE A 34 -16.29 15.44 18.81
N SER A 35 -17.28 14.58 18.56
CA SER A 35 -17.09 13.13 18.55
C SER A 35 -16.29 12.79 17.31
N ILE A 36 -14.98 12.64 17.45
CA ILE A 36 -14.15 12.03 16.42
C ILE A 36 -14.65 10.58 16.27
N PRO A 37 -15.05 10.12 15.07
CA PRO A 37 -15.57 8.77 14.89
C PRO A 37 -14.46 7.73 15.10
N TYR A 38 -14.53 7.01 16.21
CA TYR A 38 -13.59 5.94 16.58
C TYR A 38 -13.46 4.84 15.49
N SER A 39 -14.52 4.61 14.72
CA SER A 39 -14.58 3.59 13.65
C SER A 39 -13.56 3.81 12.53
N ASP A 40 -13.13 5.06 12.34
CA ASP A 40 -12.30 5.42 11.20
C ASP A 40 -10.84 5.02 11.39
N THR A 41 -10.39 5.06 12.64
CA THR A 41 -9.03 4.65 13.05
C THR A 41 -8.88 3.13 13.06
N SER A 42 -9.90 2.38 13.50
CA SER A 42 -9.86 0.91 13.51
C SER A 42 -9.84 0.30 12.10
N LEU A 43 -10.47 0.96 11.13
CA LEU A 43 -10.42 0.51 9.73
C LEU A 43 -9.01 0.74 9.15
N THR A 44 -8.39 1.89 9.46
CA THR A 44 -7.02 2.15 9.00
C THR A 44 -6.00 1.22 9.64
N THR A 45 -6.13 0.90 10.94
CA THR A 45 -5.20 -0.03 11.60
C THR A 45 -5.30 -1.41 10.98
N ARG A 46 -6.52 -1.89 10.70
CA ARG A 46 -6.73 -3.16 10.02
C ARG A 46 -6.14 -3.17 8.61
N SER A 47 -6.36 -2.13 7.80
CA SER A 47 -5.74 -2.06 6.46
C SER A 47 -4.20 -2.01 6.52
N VAL A 48 -3.63 -1.40 7.57
CA VAL A 48 -2.17 -1.41 7.77
C VAL A 48 -1.68 -2.80 8.18
N GLU A 49 -2.42 -3.51 9.04
CA GLU A 49 -2.12 -4.90 9.42
C GLU A 49 -2.16 -5.83 8.20
N ASP A 50 -3.23 -5.76 7.40
CA ASP A 50 -3.40 -6.55 6.17
C ASP A 50 -2.27 -6.26 5.16
N LEU A 51 -1.86 -4.99 5.06
CA LEU A 51 -0.73 -4.58 4.20
C LEU A 51 0.60 -5.15 4.70
N LEU A 52 0.87 -5.10 6.01
CA LEU A 52 2.08 -5.65 6.60
C LEU A 52 2.15 -7.18 6.43
N GLU A 53 1.02 -7.86 6.60
CA GLU A 53 0.92 -9.30 6.38
C GLU A 53 1.14 -9.68 4.92
N GLY A 54 0.58 -8.90 3.98
CA GLY A 54 0.85 -9.03 2.55
C GLY A 54 2.33 -8.85 2.20
N PHE A 55 2.99 -7.84 2.76
CA PHE A 55 4.45 -7.64 2.58
C PHE A 55 5.28 -8.78 3.17
N GLY A 56 4.92 -9.27 4.36
CA GLY A 56 5.58 -10.42 4.97
C GLY A 56 5.48 -11.67 4.07
N SER A 57 4.29 -11.92 3.53
CA SER A 57 4.03 -13.03 2.62
C SER A 57 4.79 -12.90 1.30
N LEU A 58 4.81 -11.69 0.71
CA LEU A 58 5.58 -11.37 -0.49
C LEU A 58 7.09 -11.58 -0.28
N HIS A 59 7.61 -11.14 0.87
CA HIS A 59 9.02 -11.28 1.21
C HIS A 59 9.45 -12.75 1.29
N VAL A 60 8.61 -13.62 1.85
CA VAL A 60 8.86 -15.08 1.88
C VAL A 60 8.95 -15.64 0.46
N GLU A 61 8.00 -15.33 -0.42
CA GLU A 61 8.05 -15.82 -1.82
C GLU A 61 9.25 -15.27 -2.58
N TYR A 62 9.61 -14.00 -2.37
CA TYR A 62 10.81 -13.41 -2.95
C TYR A 62 12.07 -14.18 -2.52
N ARG A 63 12.23 -14.47 -1.23
CA ARG A 63 13.37 -15.25 -0.73
C ARG A 63 13.43 -16.65 -1.34
N LEU A 64 12.29 -17.32 -1.45
CA LEU A 64 12.22 -18.64 -2.09
C LEU A 64 12.63 -18.58 -3.56
N LEU A 65 12.20 -17.55 -4.28
CA LEU A 65 12.58 -17.33 -5.68
C LEU A 65 14.08 -17.03 -5.81
N ALA A 66 14.63 -16.17 -4.95
CA ALA A 66 16.05 -15.86 -4.91
C ALA A 66 16.91 -17.10 -4.62
N ASP A 67 16.48 -17.95 -3.68
CA ASP A 67 17.15 -19.21 -3.40
C ASP A 67 17.12 -20.19 -4.58
N LYS A 68 15.99 -20.25 -5.31
CA LYS A 68 15.90 -21.03 -6.55
C LYS A 68 16.85 -20.49 -7.61
N ASN A 69 16.90 -19.17 -7.81
CA ASN A 69 17.80 -18.55 -8.78
C ASN A 69 19.27 -18.86 -8.44
N ARG A 70 19.68 -18.66 -7.19
CA ARG A 70 21.03 -19.00 -6.71
C ARG A 70 21.40 -20.47 -6.98
N LYS A 71 20.46 -21.40 -6.78
CA LYS A 71 20.68 -22.82 -7.08
C LYS A 71 20.85 -23.08 -8.59
N LEU A 72 20.11 -22.37 -9.44
CA LEU A 72 20.25 -22.46 -10.89
C LEU A 72 21.58 -21.90 -11.36
N GLU A 73 22.01 -20.75 -10.84
CA GLU A 73 23.33 -20.16 -11.11
C GLU A 73 24.46 -21.11 -10.72
N GLN A 74 24.37 -21.76 -9.56
CA GLN A 74 25.34 -22.78 -9.13
C GLN A 74 25.38 -23.99 -10.07
N LYS A 75 24.21 -24.45 -10.54
CA LYS A 75 24.14 -25.56 -11.50
C LYS A 75 24.74 -25.16 -12.84
N LEU A 76 24.45 -23.95 -13.33
CA LEU A 76 25.01 -23.41 -14.56
C LEU A 76 26.54 -23.28 -14.46
N ALA A 77 27.05 -22.74 -13.36
CA ALA A 77 28.48 -22.65 -13.11
C ALA A 77 29.17 -24.03 -13.13
N ARG A 78 28.55 -25.05 -12.52
CA ARG A 78 29.05 -26.43 -12.56
C ARG A 78 29.04 -27.01 -13.97
N ALA A 79 27.95 -26.80 -14.72
CA ALA A 79 27.84 -27.27 -16.09
C ALA A 79 28.91 -26.62 -16.99
N LYS A 80 29.15 -25.31 -16.83
CA LYS A 80 30.23 -24.59 -17.52
C LYS A 80 31.59 -25.17 -17.19
N GLN A 81 31.89 -25.41 -15.92
CA GLN A 81 33.15 -26.03 -15.51
C GLN A 81 33.33 -27.44 -16.09
N GLN A 82 32.25 -28.23 -16.17
CA GLN A 82 32.30 -29.56 -16.78
C GLN A 82 32.55 -29.49 -18.29
N TYR A 83 31.91 -28.53 -18.97
CA TYR A 83 32.11 -28.28 -20.39
C TYR A 83 33.55 -27.83 -20.69
N GLU A 84 34.09 -26.89 -19.91
CA GLU A 84 35.49 -26.44 -20.03
C GLU A 84 36.46 -27.61 -19.90
N LYS A 85 36.29 -28.46 -18.87
CA LYS A 85 37.13 -29.66 -18.69
C LYS A 85 37.03 -30.65 -19.86
N PHE A 86 35.85 -30.77 -20.45
CA PHE A 86 35.66 -31.60 -21.63
C PHE A 86 36.37 -30.98 -22.84
N ALA A 87 36.18 -29.67 -23.06
CA ALA A 87 36.82 -28.96 -24.16
C ALA A 87 38.35 -29.03 -24.07
N ASP A 88 38.92 -28.82 -22.89
CA ASP A 88 40.37 -28.89 -22.66
C ASP A 88 40.95 -30.29 -22.93
N ARG A 89 40.15 -31.35 -22.78
CA ARG A 89 40.59 -32.74 -22.96
C ARG A 89 40.50 -33.22 -24.42
N PHE A 90 39.53 -32.70 -25.17
CA PHE A 90 39.17 -33.26 -26.48
C PHE A 90 39.36 -32.27 -27.64
N LEU A 91 39.57 -30.97 -27.39
CA LEU A 91 39.77 -29.97 -28.43
C LEU A 91 41.18 -29.36 -28.35
N PRO A 92 41.74 -28.89 -29.50
CA PRO A 92 42.91 -28.04 -29.48
C PRO A 92 42.68 -26.75 -28.67
N PRO A 93 43.69 -26.17 -28.00
CA PRO A 93 43.52 -25.07 -27.05
C PRO A 93 42.78 -23.84 -27.60
N ASP A 94 43.07 -23.45 -28.85
CA ASP A 94 42.45 -22.29 -29.49
C ASP A 94 40.97 -22.54 -29.84
N THR A 95 40.62 -23.79 -30.15
CA THR A 95 39.25 -24.19 -30.47
C THR A 95 38.43 -24.42 -29.21
N ALA A 96 39.05 -24.96 -28.15
CA ALA A 96 38.42 -25.17 -26.85
C ALA A 96 37.91 -23.83 -26.28
N ARG A 97 38.77 -22.81 -26.23
CA ARG A 97 38.39 -21.46 -25.75
C ARG A 97 37.23 -20.86 -26.54
N LYS A 98 37.33 -20.86 -27.87
CA LYS A 98 36.25 -20.36 -28.76
C LYS A 98 34.93 -21.09 -28.55
N SER A 99 34.98 -22.41 -28.34
CA SER A 99 33.77 -23.21 -28.13
C SER A 99 33.07 -22.88 -26.79
N VAL A 100 33.85 -22.65 -25.72
CA VAL A 100 33.33 -22.21 -24.42
C VAL A 100 32.73 -20.82 -24.53
N ASP A 101 33.45 -19.89 -25.15
CA ASP A 101 32.98 -18.50 -25.32
C ASP A 101 31.69 -18.45 -26.13
N GLN A 102 31.58 -19.26 -27.20
CA GLN A 102 30.37 -19.32 -28.00
C GLN A 102 29.19 -20.00 -27.28
N ALA A 103 29.44 -21.09 -26.54
CA ALA A 103 28.38 -21.84 -25.84
C ALA A 103 27.76 -21.07 -24.66
N PHE A 104 28.51 -20.13 -24.07
CA PHE A 104 28.08 -19.35 -22.92
C PHE A 104 27.98 -17.84 -23.20
N ALA A 105 28.15 -17.41 -24.45
CA ALA A 105 27.83 -16.05 -24.87
C ALA A 105 26.33 -15.82 -24.63
N SER A 106 26.01 -14.95 -23.67
CA SER A 106 24.63 -14.57 -23.39
C SER A 106 24.26 -13.43 -24.35
N ASP A 107 23.39 -13.69 -25.33
CA ASP A 107 22.78 -12.62 -26.11
C ASP A 107 21.63 -12.03 -25.28
N PRO A 108 21.68 -10.74 -24.94
CA PRO A 108 20.58 -10.10 -24.23
C PRO A 108 19.24 -10.16 -25.00
N SER A 109 19.24 -10.25 -26.32
CA SER A 109 17.98 -10.37 -27.08
C SER A 109 17.27 -11.72 -26.88
N ASP A 110 17.99 -12.78 -26.49
CA ASP A 110 17.42 -14.11 -26.27
C ASP A 110 16.54 -14.18 -25.01
N TYR A 111 16.80 -13.33 -24.00
CA TYR A 111 15.99 -13.31 -22.78
C TYR A 111 14.62 -12.68 -23.01
N GLU A 112 14.50 -11.67 -23.88
CA GLU A 112 13.22 -11.02 -24.19
C GLU A 112 12.34 -11.90 -25.08
N ALA A 113 12.95 -12.65 -26.01
CA ALA A 113 12.24 -13.56 -26.89
C ALA A 113 11.71 -14.81 -26.16
N SER A 114 12.42 -15.27 -25.12
CA SER A 114 12.05 -16.44 -24.31
C SER A 114 11.20 -16.11 -23.09
N ALA A 115 11.09 -14.84 -22.69
CA ALA A 115 10.18 -14.44 -21.62
C ALA A 115 8.74 -14.77 -22.04
N PRO A 116 7.94 -15.44 -21.18
CA PRO A 116 6.53 -15.67 -21.47
C PRO A 116 5.86 -14.35 -21.84
N LYS A 117 5.35 -14.24 -23.07
CA LYS A 117 4.67 -13.02 -23.59
C LYS A 117 3.53 -12.55 -22.68
N ASN A 118 2.96 -13.50 -21.95
CA ASN A 118 2.15 -13.23 -20.78
C ASN A 118 2.95 -13.80 -19.60
N PRO A 119 3.55 -12.99 -18.72
CA PRO A 119 3.96 -13.50 -17.43
C PRO A 119 2.69 -14.10 -16.83
N SER A 120 2.61 -15.43 -16.76
CA SER A 120 1.55 -16.09 -16.01
C SER A 120 1.48 -15.36 -14.68
N ASP A 121 0.31 -14.85 -14.31
CA ASP A 121 0.18 -14.11 -13.07
C ASP A 121 0.71 -15.02 -11.97
N TRP A 122 1.92 -14.71 -11.50
CA TRP A 122 2.69 -15.60 -10.65
C TRP A 122 1.91 -15.83 -9.35
N LEU A 123 1.05 -14.87 -9.00
CA LEU A 123 0.12 -14.93 -7.90
C LEU A 123 -1.01 -15.94 -8.15
N GLU A 124 -1.56 -16.01 -9.36
CA GLU A 124 -2.50 -17.07 -9.77
C GLU A 124 -1.84 -18.46 -9.70
N THR A 125 -0.58 -18.55 -10.11
CA THR A 125 0.19 -19.81 -10.01
C THR A 125 0.40 -20.24 -8.55
N LEU A 126 0.61 -19.28 -7.63
CA LEU A 126 0.69 -19.58 -6.20
C LEU A 126 -0.64 -20.01 -5.61
N ASP A 127 -1.74 -19.41 -6.06
CA ASP A 127 -3.10 -19.71 -5.60
C ASP A 127 -3.57 -21.11 -6.04
N GLN A 128 -3.06 -21.61 -7.17
CA GLN A 128 -3.30 -22.99 -7.65
C GLN A 128 -2.34 -24.02 -7.03
N SER A 129 -1.44 -23.62 -6.12
CA SER A 129 -0.46 -24.53 -5.54
C SER A 129 -1.10 -25.58 -4.63
N LEU A 130 -0.61 -26.84 -4.68
CA LEU A 130 -1.01 -27.88 -3.73
C LEU A 130 -0.55 -27.57 -2.30
N ASP A 131 0.46 -26.71 -2.15
CA ASP A 131 0.98 -26.25 -0.86
C ASP A 131 0.01 -25.21 -0.25
N GLY A 132 -0.62 -25.57 0.87
CA GLY A 132 -1.57 -24.71 1.57
C GLY A 132 -0.95 -23.40 2.06
N ASP A 133 0.33 -23.41 2.45
CA ASP A 133 1.03 -22.21 2.90
C ASP A 133 1.32 -21.26 1.73
N ARG A 134 1.60 -21.81 0.54
CA ARG A 134 1.74 -21.02 -0.69
C ARG A 134 0.45 -20.34 -1.09
N ARG A 135 -0.68 -21.06 -1.01
CA ARG A 135 -2.01 -20.47 -1.27
C ARG A 135 -2.37 -19.40 -0.26
N ALA A 136 -2.11 -19.64 1.03
CA ALA A 136 -2.32 -18.65 2.08
C ALA A 136 -1.51 -17.38 1.82
N ARG A 137 -0.22 -17.51 1.45
CA ARG A 137 0.60 -16.34 1.07
C ARG A 137 0.06 -15.61 -0.15
N ALA A 138 -0.41 -16.32 -1.18
CA ALA A 138 -1.02 -15.69 -2.35
C ALA A 138 -2.25 -14.84 -1.96
N ARG A 139 -3.10 -15.37 -1.07
CA ARG A 139 -4.24 -14.65 -0.53
C ARG A 139 -3.82 -13.40 0.25
N ASN A 140 -2.87 -13.54 1.18
CA ASN A 140 -2.37 -12.43 1.99
C ASN A 140 -1.78 -11.31 1.12
N ILE A 141 -1.10 -11.65 0.03
CA ILE A 141 -0.57 -10.68 -0.92
C ILE A 141 -1.71 -9.90 -1.61
N ARG A 142 -2.79 -10.58 -2.04
CA ARG A 142 -3.97 -9.92 -2.62
C ARG A 142 -4.70 -9.03 -1.62
N GLU A 143 -4.84 -9.50 -0.38
CA GLU A 143 -5.45 -8.73 0.71
C GLU A 143 -4.61 -7.48 1.01
N GLY A 144 -3.29 -7.60 1.06
CA GLY A 144 -2.37 -6.48 1.21
C GLY A 144 -2.44 -5.47 0.05
N GLU A 145 -2.56 -5.94 -1.20
CA GLU A 145 -2.75 -5.05 -2.36
C GLU A 145 -4.07 -4.28 -2.29
N THR A 146 -5.14 -4.97 -1.90
CA THR A 146 -6.46 -4.35 -1.68
C THR A 146 -6.39 -3.31 -0.55
N ALA A 147 -5.71 -3.65 0.55
CA ALA A 147 -5.50 -2.75 1.68
C ALA A 147 -4.67 -1.51 1.30
N HIS A 148 -3.65 -1.67 0.45
CA HIS A 148 -2.89 -0.55 -0.12
C HIS A 148 -3.80 0.41 -0.90
N VAL A 149 -4.65 -0.11 -1.79
CA VAL A 149 -5.61 0.70 -2.56
C VAL A 149 -6.57 1.44 -1.61
N HIS A 150 -7.08 0.77 -0.58
CA HIS A 150 -7.92 1.42 0.43
C HIS A 150 -7.19 2.55 1.15
N ILE A 151 -5.97 2.33 1.63
CA ILE A 151 -5.18 3.37 2.29
C ILE A 151 -4.96 4.55 1.34
N GLN A 152 -4.61 4.29 0.08
CA GLN A 152 -4.34 5.32 -0.92
C GLN A 152 -5.60 6.15 -1.26
N ASP A 153 -6.76 5.51 -1.43
CA ASP A 153 -8.04 6.18 -1.67
C ASP A 153 -8.40 7.12 -0.51
N ARG A 154 -8.22 6.65 0.74
CA ARG A 154 -8.48 7.46 1.93
C ARG A 154 -7.52 8.65 2.06
N LEU A 155 -6.23 8.43 1.80
CA LEU A 155 -5.24 9.50 1.78
C LEU A 155 -5.57 10.55 0.70
N SER A 156 -6.08 10.12 -0.45
CA SER A 156 -6.47 11.01 -1.55
C SER A 156 -7.71 11.84 -1.19
N LYS A 157 -8.76 11.21 -0.63
CA LYS A 157 -9.96 11.92 -0.11
C LYS A 157 -9.64 12.92 1.00
N LYS A 158 -8.65 12.60 1.85
CA LYS A 158 -8.16 13.53 2.88
C LYS A 158 -7.36 14.70 2.28
N ARG A 159 -6.65 14.48 1.16
CA ARG A 159 -5.95 15.55 0.41
C ARG A 159 -6.91 16.54 -0.25
N ASP A 160 -8.10 16.10 -0.66
CA ASP A 160 -9.10 16.98 -1.26
C ASP A 160 -9.87 17.84 -0.25
N SER A 161 -9.75 17.52 1.05
CA SER A 161 -10.39 18.26 2.16
C SER A 161 -9.40 19.06 3.02
N GLY A 162 -8.13 19.16 2.65
CA GLY A 162 -7.07 19.79 3.44
C GLY A 162 -6.18 20.77 2.67
N VAL A 163 -5.52 21.68 3.40
CA VAL A 163 -4.53 22.62 2.87
C VAL A 163 -3.32 21.84 2.33
N ARG A 164 -2.95 22.10 1.07
CA ARG A 164 -1.80 21.46 0.41
C ARG A 164 -0.50 22.12 0.85
N ILE A 165 0.30 21.45 1.68
CA ILE A 165 1.71 21.82 1.87
C ILE A 165 2.51 21.09 0.79
N TRP A 166 2.81 21.79 -0.30
CA TRP A 166 3.71 21.28 -1.34
C TRP A 166 5.14 21.37 -0.80
N SER A 167 5.76 20.23 -0.48
CA SER A 167 7.18 20.16 -0.14
C SER A 167 7.88 19.35 -1.24
N GLY A 168 8.53 20.05 -2.17
CA GLY A 168 9.25 19.46 -3.32
C GLY A 168 9.67 20.53 -4.33
N ALA A 169 10.55 20.19 -5.28
CA ALA A 169 11.20 21.12 -6.23
C ALA A 169 10.25 21.98 -7.10
N SER A 170 8.94 21.67 -7.14
CA SER A 170 7.91 22.51 -7.75
C SER A 170 7.49 23.71 -6.89
N ALA A 171 7.91 23.80 -5.63
CA ALA A 171 7.68 24.96 -4.76
C ALA A 171 8.55 26.18 -5.13
N ASP A 172 9.65 25.97 -5.86
CA ASP A 172 10.57 27.04 -6.31
C ASP A 172 10.14 27.68 -7.65
N ARG A 173 9.13 27.14 -8.33
CA ARG A 173 8.58 27.77 -9.55
C ARG A 173 7.44 28.71 -9.18
N VAL A 174 7.79 29.97 -8.96
CA VAL A 174 6.84 31.08 -9.02
C VAL A 174 6.49 31.33 -10.50
N GLU A 175 5.57 30.53 -11.04
CA GLU A 175 4.85 30.87 -12.28
C GLU A 175 3.62 31.69 -11.88
N GLY A 176 3.58 32.94 -12.35
CA GLY A 176 2.80 34.01 -11.75
C GLY A 176 1.29 33.95 -11.93
N SER A 177 0.58 34.40 -10.90
CA SER A 177 -0.46 35.44 -10.97
C SER A 177 -1.01 35.67 -9.56
N THR A 178 -0.33 36.53 -8.80
CA THR A 178 -0.87 37.07 -7.54
C THR A 178 -1.78 38.24 -7.87
N ALA A 179 -3.08 38.01 -7.99
CA ALA A 179 -4.08 39.06 -7.92
C ALA A 179 -4.20 39.51 -6.44
N MET A 180 -3.27 40.38 -6.03
CA MET A 180 -3.34 41.12 -4.78
C MET A 180 -4.46 42.18 -4.89
N PRO A 181 -5.43 42.26 -3.98
CA PRO A 181 -6.32 43.41 -3.92
C PRO A 181 -5.52 44.65 -3.49
N SER A 182 -5.77 45.74 -4.23
CA SER A 182 -5.16 47.06 -4.10
C SER A 182 -5.18 47.59 -2.67
N ILE A 183 -4.00 47.75 -2.05
CA ILE A 183 -3.79 48.61 -0.89
C ILE A 183 -3.60 50.05 -1.38
N SER A 184 -4.69 50.65 -1.85
CA SER A 184 -4.78 52.11 -1.97
C SER A 184 -4.99 52.68 -0.56
N GLU A 185 -4.18 53.67 -0.20
CA GLU A 185 -4.18 54.42 1.08
C GLU A 185 -3.52 53.76 2.31
N SER A 186 -2.20 53.96 2.42
CA SER A 186 -1.57 54.22 3.72
C SER A 186 -0.36 55.14 3.52
N PRO A 187 -0.27 56.30 4.21
CA PRO A 187 0.77 57.30 3.96
C PRO A 187 2.05 56.91 4.70
N LEU A 188 2.92 56.18 4.02
CA LEU A 188 4.26 55.84 4.51
C LEU A 188 5.31 56.69 3.78
N GLU A 189 5.22 58.01 3.98
CA GLU A 189 6.31 58.93 3.69
C GLU A 189 6.77 59.57 4.99
N GLN A 190 7.73 58.91 5.64
CA GLN A 190 8.77 59.58 6.40
C GLN A 190 10.09 58.85 6.13
N ASP A 191 10.63 59.09 4.93
CA ASP A 191 12.08 59.07 4.73
C ASP A 191 12.68 60.16 5.62
N PHE A 192 13.61 59.82 6.51
CA PHE A 192 14.80 60.65 6.76
C PHE A 192 15.89 59.78 7.39
N THR A 193 16.67 59.19 6.49
CA THR A 193 18.08 58.82 6.63
C THR A 193 18.84 59.67 7.65
N VAL A 194 19.55 59.04 8.59
CA VAL A 194 20.74 59.65 9.20
C VAL A 194 21.95 58.83 8.76
N PRO A 195 22.88 59.40 7.97
CA PRO A 195 24.06 58.72 7.46
C PRO A 195 25.07 58.46 8.59
N GLY A 196 25.82 57.36 8.47
CA GLY A 196 26.67 56.85 9.54
C GLY A 196 27.98 57.59 9.80
N THR A 197 28.50 57.31 11.00
CA THR A 197 29.92 57.25 11.46
C THR A 197 30.73 58.56 11.50
N PRO A 198 31.69 58.72 12.44
CA PRO A 198 32.53 57.70 13.10
C PRO A 198 32.15 57.32 14.54
#